data_AF-A0A846T676-F1
#
_entry.id   AF-A0A846T676-F1
#
_cell.length_a   1.000
_cell.length_b   1.000
_cell.length_c   1.000
_cell.angle_alpha   90.00
_cell.angle_beta   90.00
_cell.angle_gamma   90.00
#
_symmetry.space_group_name_H-M   'P 1'
#
loop_
_entity.id
_entity.type
_entity.pdbx_description
1 polymer ?
#
loop_
_entity_poly.entity_id
_entity_poly.type
_entity_poly.pdbx_seq_one_letter_code
_entity_poly.pdbx_strand_id
1 'polypeptide(L)'
;MRSVLSLDPQIRAFFNHGNPPECFAFMLMVKRETATFGMALQGDLLVREVPQTLVSFSRHQLHFPATSETALRKELQQRTLIFLATRALERIHELRTRRSELEEQRRQWQAQLRTLRGHAHGLRPLLASGDDPIQRQATLEQQLMQAEQDLVATRKQLGTLDDYLEQVRLVLSQPEQFLQIQPLSLRLNRLGVKLDPASPEPGETLRLFELTSLDMQRIGVLVRFSRDELLPPEPESAF
;
A
#
# COMPACT_ATOMS: atom_id res chain seq x y z
N MET A 1 1.94 24.75 -11.09
CA MET A 1 0.96 23.64 -11.01
C MET A 1 0.02 23.61 -12.21
N ARG A 2 -0.64 24.72 -12.58
CA ARG A 2 -1.54 24.79 -13.76
C ARG A 2 -0.94 24.22 -15.06
N SER A 3 0.31 24.55 -15.41
CA SER A 3 0.96 24.04 -16.64
C SER A 3 1.20 22.53 -16.68
N VAL A 4 1.60 21.95 -15.54
CA VAL A 4 1.86 20.50 -15.43
C VAL A 4 0.55 19.69 -15.50
N LEU A 5 -0.55 20.25 -15.02
CA LEU A 5 -1.86 19.59 -14.97
C LEU A 5 -2.64 19.72 -16.28
N SER A 6 -2.48 20.83 -17.01
CA SER A 6 -3.10 21.03 -18.33
C SER A 6 -2.48 20.19 -19.45
N LEU A 7 -1.30 19.62 -19.21
CA LEU A 7 -0.60 18.74 -20.15
C LEU A 7 -0.83 17.26 -19.88
N ASP A 8 -1.59 16.91 -18.83
CA ASP A 8 -1.87 15.52 -18.50
C ASP A 8 -2.65 14.83 -19.65
N PRO A 9 -2.11 13.73 -20.23
CA PRO A 9 -2.73 13.05 -21.37
C PRO A 9 -4.13 12.52 -21.07
N GLN A 10 -4.40 12.08 -19.83
CA GLN A 10 -5.70 11.52 -19.47
C GLN A 10 -6.77 12.61 -19.42
N ILE A 11 -6.42 13.78 -18.87
CA ILE A 11 -7.31 14.94 -18.84
C ILE A 11 -7.58 15.44 -20.26
N ARG A 12 -6.55 15.53 -21.11
CA ARG A 12 -6.72 15.94 -22.52
C ARG A 12 -7.61 14.98 -23.30
N ALA A 13 -7.37 13.67 -23.18
CA ALA A 13 -8.22 12.66 -23.80
C ALA A 13 -9.68 12.79 -23.34
N PHE A 14 -9.90 12.98 -22.03
CA PHE A 14 -11.24 13.16 -21.47
C PHE A 14 -11.98 14.37 -22.07
N PHE A 15 -11.32 15.54 -22.16
CA PHE A 15 -11.93 16.72 -22.75
C PHE A 15 -12.18 16.59 -24.27
N ASN A 16 -11.35 15.83 -24.97
CA ASN A 16 -11.49 15.58 -26.41
C ASN A 16 -12.64 14.62 -26.74
N HIS A 17 -12.92 13.62 -25.89
CA HIS A 17 -13.91 12.59 -26.18
C HIS A 17 -15.38 13.03 -26.02
N GLY A 18 -15.67 14.03 -25.19
CA GLY A 18 -17.05 14.40 -24.87
C GLY A 18 -17.34 15.90 -24.77
N ASN A 19 -16.33 16.75 -25.00
CA ASN A 19 -16.43 18.20 -24.85
C ASN A 19 -17.08 18.70 -23.53
N PRO A 20 -16.81 18.09 -22.35
CA PRO A 20 -17.43 18.52 -21.11
C PRO A 20 -16.93 19.93 -20.68
N PRO A 21 -17.76 20.71 -19.97
CA PRO A 21 -17.36 22.03 -19.47
C PRO A 21 -16.35 21.91 -18.31
N GLU A 22 -16.43 20.83 -17.54
CA GLU A 22 -15.62 20.59 -16.35
C GLU A 22 -15.14 19.14 -16.29
N CYS A 23 -14.01 18.92 -15.62
CA CYS A 23 -13.45 17.61 -15.32
C CYS A 23 -13.15 17.50 -13.83
N PHE A 24 -13.60 16.42 -13.21
CA PHE A 24 -13.24 16.03 -11.86
C PHE A 24 -12.21 14.92 -11.93
N ALA A 25 -11.16 14.99 -11.10
CA ALA A 25 -10.14 13.95 -11.04
C ALA A 25 -9.63 13.76 -9.61
N PHE A 26 -9.04 12.60 -9.35
CA PHE A 26 -8.33 12.34 -8.11
C PHE A 26 -6.84 12.57 -8.33
N MET A 27 -6.26 13.51 -7.58
CA MET A 27 -4.84 13.83 -7.64
C MET A 27 -4.11 13.12 -6.50
N LEU A 28 -3.11 12.32 -6.85
CA LEU A 28 -2.15 11.76 -5.91
C LEU A 28 -0.84 12.53 -5.98
N MET A 29 -0.21 12.72 -4.82
CA MET A 29 1.06 13.42 -4.68
C MET A 29 1.89 12.85 -3.52
N VAL A 30 3.16 13.20 -3.50
CA VAL A 30 4.10 12.87 -2.41
C VAL A 30 4.36 14.15 -1.61
N LYS A 31 3.98 14.12 -0.33
CA LYS A 31 4.28 15.18 0.65
C LYS A 31 5.71 15.03 1.16
N ARG A 32 6.43 16.14 1.25
CA ARG A 32 7.71 16.24 1.97
C ARG A 32 7.66 17.39 2.95
N GLU A 33 8.09 17.12 4.17
CA GLU A 33 8.23 18.10 5.24
C GLU A 33 9.73 18.31 5.48
N THR A 34 10.19 19.56 5.44
CA THR A 34 11.59 19.93 5.67
C THR A 34 11.66 20.91 6.83
N ALA A 35 12.47 20.61 7.83
CA ALA A 35 12.73 21.54 8.94
C ALA A 35 13.68 22.64 8.46
N THR A 36 13.27 23.89 8.66
CA THR A 36 14.04 25.08 8.29
C THR A 36 13.93 26.13 9.39
N PHE A 37 14.83 27.09 9.42
CA PHE A 37 14.70 28.27 10.28
C PHE A 37 14.24 29.45 9.44
N GLY A 38 13.31 30.23 9.95
CA GLY A 38 12.72 31.35 9.23
C GLY A 38 12.27 32.47 10.16
N MET A 39 11.56 33.43 9.56
CA MET A 39 10.93 34.52 10.30
C MET A 39 9.48 34.14 10.59
N ALA A 40 9.03 34.31 11.83
CA ALA A 40 7.64 34.11 12.21
C ALA A 40 7.13 35.32 13.01
N LEU A 41 5.83 35.56 12.93
CA LEU A 41 5.17 36.60 13.72
C LEU A 41 4.65 35.99 15.03
N GLN A 42 5.13 36.49 16.16
CA GLN A 42 4.65 36.08 17.48
C GLN A 42 4.01 37.30 18.18
N GLY A 43 2.68 37.36 18.16
CA GLY A 43 1.96 38.60 18.48
C GLY A 43 2.20 39.65 17.40
N ASP A 44 2.75 40.80 17.78
CA ASP A 44 3.16 41.88 16.86
C ASP A 44 4.67 41.91 16.58
N LEU A 45 5.44 40.98 17.16
CA LEU A 45 6.89 40.94 17.03
C LEU A 45 7.33 39.95 15.97
N LEU A 46 8.17 40.42 15.05
CA LEU A 46 8.80 39.58 14.03
C LEU A 46 10.07 38.96 14.64
N VAL A 47 10.02 37.65 14.86
CA VAL A 47 11.11 36.87 15.46
C VAL A 47 11.89 36.17 14.35
N ARG A 48 13.22 36.20 14.43
CA ARG A 48 14.14 35.51 13.50
C ARG A 48 14.56 34.16 14.05
N GLU A 49 15.01 33.27 13.16
CA GLU A 49 15.50 31.92 13.51
C GLU A 49 14.45 31.04 14.22
N VAL A 50 13.18 31.20 13.86
CA VAL A 50 12.10 30.36 14.40
C VAL A 50 12.10 29.02 13.65
N PRO A 51 12.09 27.87 14.35
CA PRO A 51 11.90 26.57 13.73
C PRO A 51 10.59 26.51 12.94
N GLN A 52 10.67 26.14 11.68
CA GLN A 52 9.55 26.07 10.74
C GLN A 52 9.56 24.75 9.99
N THR A 53 8.36 24.29 9.61
CA THR A 53 8.19 23.11 8.77
C THR A 53 7.73 23.54 7.38
N LEU A 54 8.61 23.46 6.39
CA LEU A 54 8.26 23.68 5.00
C LEU A 54 7.59 22.42 4.43
N VAL A 55 6.39 22.58 3.87
CA VAL A 55 5.64 21.51 3.23
C VAL A 55 5.67 21.69 1.72
N SER A 56 6.09 20.65 1.01
CA SER A 56 6.07 20.61 -0.44
C SER A 56 5.35 19.35 -0.94
N PHE A 57 4.70 19.50 -2.09
CA PHE A 57 4.05 18.39 -2.80
C PHE A 57 4.75 18.17 -4.14
N SER A 58 5.00 16.91 -4.46
CA SER A 58 5.73 16.51 -5.68
C SER A 58 5.11 15.27 -6.30
N ARG A 59 5.52 14.93 -7.53
CA ARG A 59 5.02 13.77 -8.28
C ARG A 59 3.49 13.74 -8.36
N HIS A 60 2.91 14.84 -8.83
CA HIS A 60 1.48 14.96 -9.04
C HIS A 60 1.04 14.00 -10.15
N GLN A 61 0.08 13.13 -9.85
CA GLN A 61 -0.51 12.19 -10.79
C GLN A 61 -2.03 12.34 -10.74
N LEU A 62 -2.67 12.48 -11.90
CA LEU A 62 -4.11 12.55 -12.00
C LEU A 62 -4.66 11.17 -12.37
N HIS A 63 -5.76 10.82 -11.74
CA HIS A 63 -6.46 9.56 -11.96
C HIS A 63 -7.95 9.78 -12.10
N PHE A 64 -8.56 8.91 -12.90
CA PHE A 64 -10.00 8.77 -13.04
C PHE A 64 -10.71 10.08 -13.44
N PRO A 65 -10.39 10.71 -14.60
CA PRO A 65 -11.14 11.84 -15.09
C PRO A 65 -12.64 11.52 -15.21
N ALA A 66 -13.50 12.38 -14.67
CA ALA A 66 -14.94 12.17 -14.61
C ALA A 66 -15.73 13.47 -14.84
N THR A 67 -16.97 13.35 -15.30
CA THR A 67 -17.86 14.48 -15.60
C THR A 67 -18.49 15.11 -14.36
N SER A 68 -18.39 14.45 -13.20
CA SER A 68 -18.94 14.92 -11.93
C SER A 68 -18.18 14.32 -10.75
N GLU A 69 -18.22 15.01 -9.60
CA GLU A 69 -17.63 14.51 -8.36
C GLU A 69 -18.29 13.18 -7.92
N THR A 70 -19.60 13.02 -8.13
CA THR A 70 -20.33 11.80 -7.77
C THR A 70 -19.87 10.60 -8.60
N ALA A 71 -19.66 10.78 -9.90
CA ALA A 71 -19.09 9.74 -10.77
C ALA A 71 -17.66 9.36 -10.34
N LEU A 72 -16.82 10.35 -10.02
CA LEU A 72 -15.47 10.12 -9.51
C LEU A 72 -15.46 9.33 -8.19
N ARG A 73 -16.32 9.70 -7.23
CA ARG A 73 -16.45 8.97 -5.95
C ARG A 73 -16.87 7.53 -6.18
N LYS A 74 -17.80 7.27 -7.09
CA LYS A 74 -18.22 5.91 -7.45
C LYS A 74 -17.07 5.11 -8.07
N GLU A 75 -16.30 5.71 -8.97
CA GLU A 75 -15.11 5.09 -9.56
C GLU A 75 -14.09 4.74 -8.47
N LEU A 76 -13.79 5.66 -7.55
CA LEU A 76 -12.86 5.40 -6.43
C LEU A 76 -13.34 4.27 -5.51
N GLN A 77 -14.64 4.18 -5.23
CA GLN A 77 -15.22 3.07 -4.46
C GLN A 77 -15.02 1.73 -5.18
N GLN A 78 -15.31 1.68 -6.48
CA GLN A 78 -15.12 0.48 -7.29
C GLN A 78 -13.64 0.06 -7.33
N ARG A 79 -12.72 1.01 -7.51
CA ARG A 79 -11.27 0.75 -7.50
C ARG A 79 -10.80 0.21 -6.16
N THR A 80 -11.32 0.74 -5.06
CA THR A 80 -11.02 0.27 -3.71
C THR A 80 -11.51 -1.17 -3.51
N LEU A 81 -12.71 -1.49 -3.99
CA LEU A 81 -13.24 -2.86 -3.92
C LEU A 81 -12.38 -3.84 -4.73
N ILE A 82 -12.00 -3.47 -5.96
CA ILE A 82 -11.12 -4.29 -6.81
C ILE A 82 -9.78 -4.52 -6.10
N PHE A 83 -9.18 -3.46 -5.53
CA PHE A 83 -7.94 -3.57 -4.76
C PHE A 83 -8.06 -4.57 -3.61
N LEU A 84 -9.11 -4.48 -2.79
CA LEU A 84 -9.32 -5.40 -1.67
C LEU A 84 -9.58 -6.85 -2.16
N ALA A 85 -10.30 -7.03 -3.26
CA ALA A 85 -10.49 -8.34 -3.88
C ALA A 85 -9.15 -8.95 -4.35
N THR A 86 -8.27 -8.14 -4.94
CA THR A 86 -6.91 -8.57 -5.31
C THR A 86 -6.10 -8.97 -4.07
N ARG A 87 -6.18 -8.21 -2.97
CA ARG A 87 -5.51 -8.58 -1.70
C ARG A 87 -6.01 -9.90 -1.12
N ALA A 88 -7.33 -10.15 -1.19
CA ALA A 88 -7.88 -11.43 -0.78
C ALA A 88 -7.35 -12.59 -1.63
N LEU A 89 -7.23 -12.39 -2.94
CA LEU A 89 -6.67 -13.39 -3.85
C LEU A 89 -5.19 -13.68 -3.57
N GLU A 90 -4.40 -12.63 -3.31
CA GLU A 90 -2.98 -12.74 -2.90
C GLU A 90 -2.85 -13.57 -1.63
N ARG A 91 -3.62 -13.24 -0.57
CA ARG A 91 -3.64 -13.99 0.69
C ARG A 91 -3.97 -15.47 0.48
N ILE A 92 -4.96 -15.77 -0.36
CA ILE A 92 -5.32 -17.16 -0.69
C ILE A 92 -4.16 -17.88 -1.38
N HIS A 93 -3.46 -17.21 -2.29
CA HIS A 93 -2.28 -17.77 -2.95
C HIS A 93 -1.14 -18.03 -1.96
N GLU A 94 -0.86 -17.09 -1.06
CA GLU A 94 0.16 -17.25 -0.01
C GLU A 94 -0.12 -18.48 0.87
N LEU A 95 -1.37 -18.64 1.31
CA LEU A 95 -1.79 -19.80 2.10
C LEU A 95 -1.63 -21.11 1.33
N ARG A 96 -1.92 -21.12 0.02
CA ARG A 96 -1.71 -22.30 -0.84
C ARG A 96 -0.23 -22.64 -1.01
N THR A 97 0.61 -21.64 -1.28
CA THR A 97 2.06 -21.81 -1.38
C THR A 97 2.63 -22.35 -0.09
N ARG A 98 2.23 -21.77 1.05
CA ARG A 98 2.65 -22.23 2.38
C ARG A 98 2.28 -23.68 2.64
N ARG A 99 1.06 -24.09 2.24
CA ARG A 99 0.63 -25.49 2.34
C ARG A 99 1.53 -26.41 1.52
N SER A 100 1.83 -26.04 0.28
CA SER A 100 2.70 -26.83 -0.62
C SER A 100 4.13 -26.98 -0.05
N GLU A 101 4.69 -25.91 0.50
CA GLU A 101 6.01 -25.92 1.14
C GLU A 101 6.04 -26.88 2.34
N LEU A 102 5.04 -26.81 3.22
CA LEU A 102 4.92 -27.70 4.36
C LEU A 102 4.75 -29.17 3.93
N GLU A 103 3.98 -29.43 2.87
CA GLU A 103 3.82 -30.78 2.30
C GLU A 103 5.13 -31.34 1.72
N GLU A 104 5.97 -30.48 1.13
CA GLU A 104 7.29 -30.85 0.65
C GLU A 104 8.29 -31.10 1.79
N GLN A 105 8.35 -30.22 2.78
CA GLN A 105 9.18 -30.39 3.99
C GLN A 105 8.85 -31.71 4.71
N ARG A 106 7.55 -32.00 4.88
CA ARG A 106 7.09 -33.27 5.46
C ARG A 106 7.61 -34.47 4.67
N ARG A 107 7.52 -34.44 3.34
CA ARG A 107 8.03 -35.54 2.47
C ARG A 107 9.53 -35.72 2.62
N GLN A 108 10.29 -34.62 2.68
CA GLN A 108 11.73 -34.65 2.86
C GLN A 108 12.13 -35.26 4.21
N TRP A 109 11.52 -34.81 5.32
CA TRP A 109 11.80 -35.38 6.65
C TRP A 109 11.38 -36.83 6.76
N GLN A 110 10.24 -37.23 6.18
CA GLN A 110 9.85 -38.65 6.12
C GLN A 110 10.87 -39.50 5.35
N ALA A 111 11.41 -39.00 4.24
CA ALA A 111 12.45 -39.69 3.50
C ALA A 111 13.76 -39.82 4.31
N GLN A 112 14.22 -38.71 4.93
CA GLN A 112 15.41 -38.71 5.79
C GLN A 112 15.27 -39.68 6.96
N LEU A 113 14.10 -39.72 7.59
CA LEU A 113 13.83 -40.59 8.71
C LEU A 113 13.76 -42.07 8.30
N ARG A 114 13.18 -42.38 7.13
CA ARG A 114 13.25 -43.73 6.53
C ARG A 114 14.70 -44.15 6.27
N THR A 115 15.52 -43.24 5.73
CA THR A 115 16.95 -43.49 5.51
C THR A 115 17.67 -43.73 6.83
N LEU A 116 17.48 -42.90 7.85
CA LEU A 116 18.10 -43.07 9.17
C LEU A 116 17.70 -44.40 9.83
N ARG A 117 16.41 -44.75 9.83
CA ARG A 117 15.92 -46.04 10.35
C ARG A 117 16.51 -47.22 9.56
N GLY A 118 16.58 -47.11 8.23
CA GLY A 118 17.24 -48.12 7.39
C GLY A 118 18.73 -48.32 7.71
N HIS A 119 19.44 -47.23 8.02
CA HIS A 119 20.84 -47.30 8.46
C HIS A 119 21.02 -47.81 9.89
N ALA A 120 20.05 -47.55 10.78
CA ALA A 120 20.03 -48.07 12.14
C ALA A 120 19.83 -49.60 12.19
N HIS A 121 19.16 -50.18 11.20
CA HIS A 121 19.05 -51.63 11.03
C HIS A 121 20.22 -52.28 10.28
N GLY A 122 21.20 -51.49 9.80
CA GLY A 122 22.42 -51.96 9.14
C GLY A 122 23.62 -52.09 10.10
N LEU A 123 24.81 -52.38 9.57
CA LEU A 123 26.05 -52.51 10.38
C LEU A 123 26.68 -51.17 10.79
N ARG A 124 26.13 -50.04 10.35
CA ARG A 124 26.65 -48.68 10.57
C ARG A 124 26.69 -48.22 12.05
N PRO A 125 25.73 -48.61 12.93
CA PRO A 125 25.80 -48.29 14.35
C PRO A 125 26.99 -48.95 15.08
N LEU A 126 27.53 -50.05 14.54
CA LEU A 126 28.73 -50.72 15.09
C LEU A 126 30.02 -49.99 14.67
N LEU A 127 29.97 -49.08 13.69
CA LEU A 127 31.13 -48.42 13.10
C LEU A 127 31.20 -46.91 13.41
N ALA A 128 30.12 -46.31 13.92
CA ALA A 128 30.04 -44.87 14.15
C ALA A 128 30.53 -44.49 15.57
N SER A 129 31.56 -43.64 15.63
CA SER A 129 31.98 -42.92 16.84
C SER A 129 31.67 -41.43 16.66
N GLY A 130 30.45 -41.01 16.97
CA GLY A 130 30.03 -39.60 16.90
C GLY A 130 28.52 -39.41 16.71
N ASP A 131 27.99 -38.37 17.38
CA ASP A 131 26.59 -37.91 17.53
C ASP A 131 25.51 -38.99 17.62
N ASP A 132 24.86 -39.06 18.78
CA ASP A 132 23.86 -40.06 19.14
C ASP A 132 22.72 -40.11 18.10
N PRO A 133 22.64 -41.16 17.26
CA PRO A 133 21.64 -41.27 16.19
C PRO A 133 20.21 -41.24 16.73
N ILE A 134 20.01 -41.58 18.01
CA ILE A 134 18.76 -41.50 18.74
C ILE A 134 18.30 -40.04 18.89
N GLN A 135 19.20 -39.11 19.25
CA GLN A 135 18.86 -37.70 19.40
C GLN A 135 18.49 -37.07 18.05
N ARG A 136 19.21 -37.38 16.98
CA ARG A 136 18.89 -36.90 15.63
C ARG A 136 17.54 -37.42 15.13
N GLN A 137 17.21 -38.68 15.41
CA GLN A 137 15.90 -39.24 15.09
C GLN A 137 14.79 -38.54 15.89
N ALA A 138 14.96 -38.33 17.19
CA ALA A 138 13.97 -37.65 18.03
C ALA A 138 13.68 -36.22 17.55
N THR A 139 14.70 -35.45 17.16
CA THR A 139 14.54 -34.10 16.61
C THR A 139 13.74 -34.10 15.31
N LEU A 140 14.02 -35.04 14.40
CA LEU A 140 13.28 -35.18 13.14
C LEU A 140 11.83 -35.61 13.35
N GLU A 141 11.56 -36.48 14.32
CA GLU A 141 10.19 -36.89 14.68
C GLU A 141 9.39 -35.71 15.26
N GLN A 142 10.00 -34.87 16.10
CA GLN A 142 9.38 -33.64 16.61
C GLN A 142 9.08 -32.64 15.48
N GLN A 143 10.04 -32.41 14.57
CA GLN A 143 9.84 -31.52 13.43
C GLN A 143 8.71 -32.02 12.52
N LEU A 144 8.63 -33.33 12.28
CA LEU A 144 7.56 -33.94 11.50
C LEU A 144 6.18 -33.74 12.17
N MET A 145 6.10 -33.95 13.47
CA MET A 145 4.86 -33.74 14.23
C MET A 145 4.39 -32.28 14.14
N GLN A 146 5.32 -31.32 14.25
CA GLN A 146 5.00 -29.91 14.12
C GLN A 146 4.49 -29.57 12.71
N ALA A 147 5.15 -30.04 11.64
CA ALA A 147 4.67 -29.80 10.28
C ALA A 147 3.32 -30.46 10.00
N GLU A 148 3.03 -31.63 10.57
CA GLU A 148 1.72 -32.27 10.45
C GLU A 148 0.62 -31.44 11.14
N GLN A 149 0.90 -30.86 12.31
CA GLN A 149 -0.02 -29.94 12.99
C GLN A 149 -0.25 -28.67 12.15
N ASP A 150 0.82 -28.07 11.65
CA ASP A 150 0.74 -26.87 10.80
C ASP A 150 -0.05 -27.15 9.52
N LEU A 151 0.14 -28.31 8.88
CA LEU A 151 -0.62 -28.74 7.70
C LEU A 151 -2.11 -28.93 8.00
N VAL A 152 -2.46 -29.51 9.16
CA VAL A 152 -3.87 -29.64 9.56
C VAL A 152 -4.50 -28.27 9.77
N ALA A 153 -3.77 -27.32 10.37
CA ALA A 153 -4.24 -25.95 10.56
C ALA A 153 -4.45 -25.23 9.21
N THR A 154 -3.49 -25.28 8.30
CA THR A 154 -3.61 -24.66 6.97
C THR A 154 -4.70 -25.33 6.12
N ARG A 155 -4.89 -26.65 6.25
CA ARG A 155 -5.98 -27.36 5.54
C ARG A 155 -7.36 -26.88 5.97
N LYS A 156 -7.56 -26.55 7.25
CA LYS A 156 -8.82 -25.96 7.74
C LYS A 156 -9.08 -24.56 7.18
N GLN A 157 -8.06 -23.86 6.70
CA GLN A 157 -8.19 -22.50 6.16
C GLN A 157 -8.50 -22.47 4.66
N LEU A 158 -8.36 -23.59 3.94
CA LEU A 158 -8.53 -23.69 2.48
C LEU A 158 -9.10 -25.05 2.03
N GLY A 159 -9.91 -25.70 2.88
CA GLY A 159 -10.39 -27.07 2.66
C GLY A 159 -11.67 -27.14 1.83
N THR A 160 -12.50 -26.11 1.90
CA THR A 160 -13.82 -26.00 1.29
C THR A 160 -13.99 -24.65 0.60
N LEU A 161 -15.03 -24.51 -0.24
CA LEU A 161 -15.37 -23.22 -0.85
C LEU A 161 -15.67 -22.14 0.20
N ASP A 162 -16.32 -22.52 1.29
CA ASP A 162 -16.65 -21.61 2.40
C ASP A 162 -15.39 -21.04 3.05
N ASP A 163 -14.32 -21.83 3.15
CA ASP A 163 -13.04 -21.35 3.69
C ASP A 163 -12.42 -20.27 2.80
N TYR A 164 -12.57 -20.38 1.46
CA TYR A 164 -12.13 -19.32 0.53
C TYR A 164 -12.95 -18.05 0.69
N LEU A 165 -14.27 -18.17 0.80
CA LEU A 165 -15.14 -17.01 1.05
C LEU A 165 -14.83 -16.37 2.40
N GLU A 166 -14.48 -17.15 3.41
CA GLU A 166 -14.05 -16.66 4.71
C GLU A 166 -12.74 -15.87 4.62
N GLN A 167 -11.77 -16.30 3.79
CA GLN A 167 -10.57 -15.49 3.53
C GLN A 167 -10.90 -14.14 2.89
N VAL A 168 -11.84 -14.11 1.93
CA VAL A 168 -12.32 -12.86 1.33
C VAL A 168 -13.02 -11.99 2.38
N ARG A 169 -13.89 -12.59 3.20
CA ARG A 169 -14.61 -11.91 4.28
C ARG A 169 -13.65 -11.27 5.27
N LEU A 170 -12.59 -11.97 5.67
CA LEU A 170 -11.57 -11.46 6.59
C LEU A 170 -10.91 -10.18 6.04
N VAL A 171 -10.48 -10.19 4.78
CA VAL A 171 -9.87 -9.02 4.13
C VAL A 171 -10.85 -7.85 4.04
N LEU A 172 -12.09 -8.12 3.62
CA LEU A 172 -13.12 -7.07 3.51
C LEU A 172 -13.61 -6.54 4.86
N SER A 173 -13.47 -7.32 5.94
CA SER A 173 -13.84 -6.90 7.30
C SER A 173 -12.81 -6.02 7.98
N GLN A 174 -11.58 -5.99 7.48
CA GLN A 174 -10.46 -5.23 8.04
C GLN A 174 -9.68 -4.51 6.91
N PRO A 175 -10.35 -3.67 6.09
CA PRO A 175 -9.71 -3.02 4.95
C PRO A 175 -8.57 -2.08 5.37
N GLU A 176 -8.60 -1.56 6.61
CA GLU A 176 -7.60 -0.65 7.17
C GLU A 176 -6.23 -1.32 7.36
N GLN A 177 -6.15 -2.65 7.36
CA GLN A 177 -4.87 -3.36 7.35
C GLN A 177 -4.15 -3.25 5.99
N PHE A 178 -4.90 -3.03 4.92
CA PHE A 178 -4.39 -3.00 3.55
C PHE A 178 -4.32 -1.60 2.97
N LEU A 179 -5.27 -0.74 3.33
CA LEU A 179 -5.36 0.64 2.89
C LEU A 179 -5.96 1.51 3.99
N GLN A 180 -5.14 2.39 4.56
CA GLN A 180 -5.59 3.40 5.50
C GLN A 180 -5.82 4.71 4.76
N ILE A 181 -6.97 5.32 4.98
CA ILE A 181 -7.32 6.62 4.43
C ILE A 181 -7.68 7.54 5.60
N GLN A 182 -6.88 8.56 5.84
CA GLN A 182 -7.08 9.49 6.94
C GLN A 182 -7.26 10.92 6.41
N PRO A 183 -8.24 11.70 6.91
CA PRO A 183 -8.34 13.11 6.55
C PRO A 183 -7.12 13.86 7.09
N LEU A 184 -6.51 14.68 6.25
CA LEU A 184 -5.35 15.51 6.57
C LEU A 184 -5.70 16.98 6.35
N SER A 185 -5.67 17.77 7.43
CA SER A 185 -5.84 19.23 7.37
C SER A 185 -4.50 19.92 7.58
N LEU A 186 -4.08 20.74 6.62
CA LEU A 186 -2.83 21.49 6.69
C LEU A 186 -3.10 22.97 6.44
N ARG A 187 -2.74 23.84 7.39
CA ARG A 187 -2.75 25.28 7.20
C ARG A 187 -1.36 25.73 6.75
N LEU A 188 -1.25 26.25 5.54
CA LEU A 188 0.02 26.68 4.94
C LEU A 188 -0.02 28.17 4.59
N ASN A 189 1.09 28.88 4.79
CA ASN A 189 1.24 30.22 4.23
C ASN A 189 1.64 30.16 2.73
N ARG A 190 1.72 31.32 2.07
CA ARG A 190 2.07 31.40 0.63
C ARG A 190 3.46 30.85 0.28
N LEU A 191 4.34 30.70 1.28
CA LEU A 191 5.68 30.14 1.11
C LEU A 191 5.71 28.62 1.34
N GLY A 192 4.56 28.00 1.67
CA GLY A 192 4.47 26.57 1.96
C GLY A 192 4.87 26.21 3.40
N VAL A 193 5.03 27.19 4.29
CA VAL A 193 5.33 26.94 5.70
C VAL A 193 4.05 26.51 6.41
N LYS A 194 4.15 25.42 7.18
CA LYS A 194 3.08 24.91 8.04
C LYS A 194 2.85 25.85 9.21
N LEU A 195 1.62 26.33 9.34
CA LEU A 195 1.17 27.20 10.41
C LEU A 195 0.41 26.39 11.47
N ASP A 196 0.53 26.84 12.72
CA ASP A 196 -0.34 26.38 13.80
C ASP A 196 -1.80 26.81 13.52
N PRO A 197 -2.82 25.98 13.85
CA PRO A 197 -4.23 26.37 13.75
C PRO A 197 -4.56 27.71 14.41
N ALA A 198 -3.92 28.06 15.53
CA ALA A 198 -4.14 29.30 16.28
C ALA A 198 -3.24 30.47 15.82
N SER A 199 -2.35 30.28 14.84
CA SER A 199 -1.47 31.35 14.37
C SER A 199 -2.25 32.50 13.72
N PRO A 200 -1.92 33.77 14.02
CA PRO A 200 -2.52 34.93 13.37
C PRO A 200 -2.03 35.13 11.93
N GLU A 201 -0.99 34.42 11.49
CA GLU A 201 -0.41 34.58 10.16
C GLU A 201 -1.41 34.22 9.03
N PRO A 202 -1.40 34.95 7.90
CA PRO A 202 -2.25 34.63 6.77
C PRO A 202 -1.84 33.28 6.19
N GLY A 203 -2.79 32.35 6.12
CA GLY A 203 -2.58 31.03 5.55
C GLY A 203 -3.87 30.38 5.10
N GLU A 204 -3.74 29.48 4.13
CA GLU A 204 -4.84 28.72 3.55
C GLU A 204 -4.88 27.32 4.15
N THR A 205 -6.09 26.83 4.41
CA THR A 205 -6.30 25.47 4.94
C THR A 205 -6.60 24.52 3.79
N LEU A 206 -5.67 23.60 3.54
CA LEU A 206 -5.80 22.51 2.59
C LEU A 206 -6.46 21.31 3.29
N ARG A 207 -7.54 20.80 2.68
CA ARG A 207 -8.20 19.55 3.10
C ARG A 207 -7.81 18.45 2.13
N LEU A 208 -7.05 17.49 2.63
CA LEU A 208 -6.42 16.42 1.86
C LEU A 208 -6.75 15.07 2.50
N PHE A 209 -6.32 13.99 1.87
CA PHE A 209 -6.39 12.64 2.40
C PHE A 209 -4.99 12.05 2.42
N GLU A 210 -4.62 11.40 3.51
CA GLU A 210 -3.40 10.61 3.60
C GLU A 210 -3.76 9.15 3.35
N LEU A 211 -3.13 8.57 2.33
CA LEU A 211 -3.31 7.18 1.93
C LEU A 211 -2.04 6.41 2.26
N THR A 212 -2.18 5.39 3.10
CA THR A 212 -1.07 4.51 3.50
C THR A 212 -1.43 3.08 3.12
N SER A 213 -0.55 2.44 2.35
CA SER A 213 -0.64 1.02 2.02
C SER A 213 0.75 0.43 1.99
N LEU A 214 0.98 -0.61 2.81
CA LEU A 214 2.32 -1.16 3.04
C LEU A 214 3.31 -0.04 3.42
N ASP A 215 4.43 0.07 2.71
CA ASP A 215 5.46 1.10 2.94
C ASP A 215 5.27 2.36 2.09
N MET A 216 4.12 2.51 1.42
CA MET A 216 3.82 3.65 0.57
C MET A 216 2.82 4.59 1.22
N GLN A 217 3.22 5.86 1.32
CA GLN A 217 2.37 6.97 1.73
C GLN A 217 2.18 7.94 0.56
N ARG A 218 0.93 8.33 0.32
CA ARG A 218 0.56 9.33 -0.69
C ARG A 218 -0.46 10.28 -0.11
N ILE A 219 -0.46 11.52 -0.59
CA ILE A 219 -1.53 12.46 -0.31
C ILE A 219 -2.47 12.51 -1.51
N GLY A 220 -3.77 12.41 -1.25
CA GLY A 220 -4.84 12.47 -2.22
C GLY A 220 -5.68 13.72 -2.05
N VAL A 221 -6.19 14.26 -3.15
CA VAL A 221 -7.18 15.35 -3.16
C VAL A 221 -8.09 15.23 -4.38
N LEU A 222 -9.37 15.54 -4.21
CA LEU A 222 -10.30 15.68 -5.32
C LEU A 222 -10.13 17.07 -5.93
N VAL A 223 -9.92 17.12 -7.24
CA VAL A 223 -9.70 18.37 -7.97
C VAL A 223 -10.76 18.54 -9.06
N ARG A 224 -11.14 19.79 -9.29
CA ARG A 224 -12.03 20.21 -10.37
C ARG A 224 -11.24 21.12 -11.30
N PHE A 225 -11.38 20.87 -12.60
CA PHE A 225 -10.78 21.67 -13.66
C PHE A 225 -11.89 22.21 -14.55
N SER A 226 -11.90 23.52 -14.77
CA SER A 226 -12.68 24.09 -15.86
C SER A 226 -11.93 23.88 -17.17
N ARG A 227 -12.67 23.65 -18.26
CA ARG A 227 -12.09 23.62 -19.60
C ARG A 227 -11.34 24.91 -19.94
N ASP A 228 -11.82 26.06 -19.46
CA ASP A 228 -11.22 27.37 -19.72
C ASP A 228 -9.82 27.53 -19.10
N GLU A 229 -9.48 26.66 -18.14
CA GLU A 229 -8.17 26.63 -17.49
C GLU A 229 -7.15 25.75 -18.24
N LEU A 230 -7.58 25.03 -19.29
CA LEU A 230 -6.67 24.26 -20.13
C LEU A 230 -5.81 25.20 -20.97
N LEU A 231 -4.50 25.12 -20.76
CA LEU A 231 -3.56 25.75 -21.67
C LEU A 231 -3.69 25.10 -23.07
N PRO A 232 -3.64 25.90 -24.15
CA PRO A 232 -3.60 25.36 -25.50
C PRO A 232 -2.43 24.36 -25.62
N PRO A 233 -2.56 23.31 -26.46
CA PRO A 233 -1.41 22.46 -26.79
C PRO A 233 -0.25 23.35 -27.25
N GLU A 234 0.97 23.11 -26.76
CA GLU A 234 2.15 23.77 -27.34
C GLU A 234 2.18 23.47 -28.83
N PRO A 235 2.40 24.46 -29.71
CA PRO A 235 2.55 24.19 -31.13
C PRO A 235 3.70 23.22 -31.31
N GLU A 236 3.45 22.10 -31.99
CA GLU A 236 4.52 21.21 -32.45
C GLU A 236 5.54 22.09 -33.16
N SER A 237 6.74 22.19 -32.61
CA SER A 237 7.88 22.77 -33.29
C SER A 237 8.13 21.93 -34.53
N ALA A 238 7.55 22.38 -35.65
CA ALA A 238 7.82 21.84 -36.97
C ALA A 238 9.32 21.97 -37.23
N PHE A 239 9.99 20.82 -37.29
CA PHE A 239 11.32 20.66 -37.87
C PHE A 239 11.16 19.97 -39.22
#